data_AF-A0A2V5XD65-F1
#
_entry.id   AF-A0A2V5XD65-F1
#
_cell.length_a   1.000
_cell.length_b   1.000
_cell.length_c   1.000
_cell.angle_alpha   90.00
_cell.angle_beta   90.00
_cell.angle_gamma   90.00
#
_symmetry.space_group_name_H-M   'P 1'
#
loop_
_entity.id
_entity.type
_entity.pdbx_description
1 polymer ?
#
loop_
_entity_poly.entity_id
_entity_poly.type
_entity_poly.pdbx_seq_one_letter_code
_entity_poly.pdbx_strand_id
1 'polypeptide(L)'
;MFPAVLLPLLAFLSVIPAAWAASRDAQWKEVDEAVRKGLPKTAIEKLDPIIQGALKDKAWGEATKAIARKIVLEGNIQGNKPEGKIIRLQAEVVKAPKEIVPLLDTILANWYWHYFQQNRWRFLQRTQTAQQPGKDFTTWDLPRLFAGIDKQFLKALAGADTLKKTSVATFDDLLQKGSLPDSYRPTLYDFIAHEALKFYASGEQAAAKPEDALELSADSPVFDGAEKFMAWDPGSRRREEADKAGGPRTPNPPPYVGGYDDGSPVLKALRLFQDLLKFHRNDKDASAFIDTDIARLVYGYNVAFGEEKNARYKTALKVLVDKWADHELSAVALHHWARVVQSEDDWVEARKMALRGANAFPNSAGGKLCRNLVSEIEAKAVAITTERVWNCQPGAGVPPAQTQVDSKGRRDACPALEVRYRNVTNIYFRAVPYDWNIFLQKNHSRPESLSEA
;
A
#
# COMPACT_ATOMS: atom_id res chain seq x y z
N MET A 1 65.73 11.80 38.71
CA MET A 1 64.88 12.42 37.68
C MET A 1 64.23 11.27 36.93
N PHE A 2 62.95 10.93 36.97
CA PHE A 2 61.66 11.56 37.28
C PHE A 2 60.82 10.61 38.17
N PRO A 3 59.84 11.08 38.97
CA PRO A 3 58.97 10.20 39.74
C PRO A 3 57.82 9.66 38.87
N ALA A 4 57.58 8.35 38.92
CA ALA A 4 56.40 7.73 38.32
C ALA A 4 55.23 7.83 39.32
N VAL A 5 54.23 8.65 38.96
CA VAL A 5 52.98 8.81 39.70
C VAL A 5 52.03 7.68 39.31
N LEU A 6 51.66 6.84 40.27
CA LEU A 6 50.62 5.82 40.15
C LEU A 6 49.25 6.52 40.33
N LEU A 7 48.46 6.63 39.25
CA LEU A 7 47.08 7.12 39.30
C LEU A 7 46.12 5.91 39.36
N PRO A 8 45.19 5.84 40.33
CA PRO A 8 44.16 4.80 40.32
C PRO A 8 43.08 5.18 39.31
N LEU A 9 42.88 4.32 38.31
CA LEU A 9 41.81 4.41 37.32
C LEU A 9 40.48 4.09 38.01
N LEU A 10 39.73 5.12 38.43
CA LEU A 10 38.33 4.97 38.84
C LEU A 10 37.48 4.64 37.60
N ALA A 11 37.09 3.37 37.48
CA ALA A 11 36.06 2.95 36.55
C ALA A 11 34.70 3.49 37.03
N PHE A 12 34.26 4.61 36.46
CA PHE A 12 32.86 5.04 36.56
C PHE A 12 32.00 4.07 35.74
N LEU A 13 31.44 3.07 36.41
CA LEU A 13 30.33 2.28 35.87
C LEU A 13 29.10 3.20 35.83
N SER A 14 28.89 3.86 34.69
CA SER A 14 27.66 4.60 34.41
C SER A 14 26.52 3.59 34.24
N VAL A 15 25.93 3.17 35.36
CA VAL A 15 24.63 2.51 35.38
C VAL A 15 23.61 3.56 34.98
N ILE A 16 23.27 3.62 33.69
CA ILE A 16 22.10 4.34 33.23
C ILE A 16 20.89 3.61 33.84
N PRO A 17 20.09 4.26 34.71
CA PRO A 17 18.85 3.65 35.15
C PRO A 17 17.93 3.60 33.92
N ALA A 18 17.72 2.41 33.36
CA ALA A 18 16.54 2.18 32.55
C ALA A 18 15.36 2.44 33.49
N ALA A 19 14.70 3.58 33.35
CA ALA A 19 13.43 3.83 34.00
C ALA A 19 12.45 2.79 33.45
N TRP A 20 12.27 1.69 34.18
CA TRP A 20 11.19 0.75 33.92
C TRP A 20 9.90 1.51 34.22
N ALA A 21 9.23 2.00 33.18
CA ALA A 21 7.86 2.46 33.30
C ALA A 21 7.08 1.37 34.02
N ALA A 22 6.29 1.73 35.04
CA ALA A 22 5.51 0.74 35.76
C ALA A 22 4.57 0.03 34.78
N SER A 23 4.69 -1.31 34.68
CA SER A 23 3.81 -2.09 33.79
C SER A 23 2.35 -1.86 34.20
N ARG A 24 1.52 -1.52 33.21
CA ARG A 24 0.06 -1.33 33.36
C ARG A 24 -0.73 -2.53 32.88
N ASP A 25 -0.10 -3.70 32.76
CA ASP A 25 -0.72 -4.91 32.18
C ASP A 25 -2.00 -5.32 32.91
N ALA A 26 -2.03 -5.17 34.23
CA ALA A 26 -3.23 -5.43 35.03
C ALA A 26 -4.39 -4.49 34.65
N GLN A 27 -4.10 -3.20 34.45
CA GLN A 27 -5.10 -2.20 34.05
C GLN A 27 -5.62 -2.48 32.63
N TRP A 28 -4.74 -2.91 31.71
CA TRP A 28 -5.14 -3.30 30.36
C TRP A 28 -6.06 -4.54 30.34
N LYS A 29 -5.76 -5.56 31.16
CA LYS A 29 -6.66 -6.74 31.29
C LYS A 29 -8.06 -6.33 31.73
N GLU A 30 -8.14 -5.38 32.65
CA GLU A 30 -9.40 -4.83 33.13
C GLU A 30 -10.17 -4.04 32.06
N VAL A 31 -9.47 -3.29 31.20
CA VAL A 31 -10.05 -2.63 30.02
C VAL A 31 -10.58 -3.66 29.04
N ASP A 32 -9.78 -4.67 28.70
CA ASP A 32 -10.14 -5.70 27.73
C ASP A 32 -11.33 -6.55 28.21
N GLU A 33 -11.39 -6.84 29.51
CA GLU A 33 -12.54 -7.51 30.11
C GLU A 33 -13.81 -6.68 29.98
N ALA A 34 -13.75 -5.37 30.27
CA ALA A 34 -14.89 -4.48 30.12
C ALA A 34 -15.34 -4.39 28.65
N VAL A 35 -14.41 -4.30 27.70
CA VAL A 35 -14.73 -4.32 26.27
C VAL A 35 -15.39 -5.64 25.86
N ARG A 36 -14.85 -6.78 26.29
CA ARG A 36 -15.41 -8.11 25.98
C ARG A 36 -16.81 -8.31 26.54
N LYS A 37 -17.13 -7.69 27.68
CA LYS A 37 -18.47 -7.68 28.28
C LYS A 37 -19.43 -6.66 27.65
N GLY A 38 -19.00 -5.89 26.64
CA GLY A 38 -19.83 -4.87 26.02
C GLY A 38 -20.09 -3.65 26.92
N LEU A 39 -19.15 -3.33 27.81
CA LEU A 39 -19.24 -2.22 28.78
C LEU A 39 -18.29 -1.07 28.39
N PRO A 40 -18.58 -0.30 27.32
CA PRO A 40 -17.66 0.72 26.81
C PRO A 40 -17.43 1.88 27.80
N LYS A 41 -18.42 2.24 28.62
CA LYS A 41 -18.28 3.29 29.66
C LYS A 41 -17.25 2.87 30.72
N THR A 42 -17.39 1.65 31.24
CA THR A 42 -16.43 1.08 32.21
C THR A 42 -15.04 0.94 31.62
N ALA A 43 -14.92 0.55 30.35
CA ALA A 43 -13.63 0.50 29.67
C ALA A 43 -12.99 1.89 29.54
N ILE A 44 -13.77 2.95 29.27
CA ILE A 44 -13.28 4.34 29.22
C ILE A 44 -12.79 4.81 30.59
N GLU A 45 -13.57 4.58 31.66
CA GLU A 45 -13.17 4.95 33.03
C GLU A 45 -11.84 4.29 33.43
N LYS A 46 -11.63 3.04 33.00
CA LYS A 46 -10.39 2.29 33.25
C LYS A 46 -9.22 2.74 32.38
N LEU A 47 -9.47 3.35 31.23
CA LEU A 47 -8.43 3.91 30.35
C LEU A 47 -7.85 5.23 30.88
N ASP A 48 -8.63 6.04 31.60
CA ASP A 48 -8.16 7.33 32.13
C ASP A 48 -6.89 7.24 32.98
N PRO A 49 -6.78 6.37 34.00
CA PRO A 49 -5.54 6.23 34.76
C PRO A 49 -4.37 5.70 33.92
N ILE A 50 -4.64 4.87 32.89
CA ILE A 50 -3.61 4.40 31.96
C ILE A 50 -3.06 5.57 31.15
N ILE A 51 -3.94 6.41 30.60
CA ILE A 51 -3.54 7.60 29.82
C ILE A 51 -2.69 8.53 30.69
N GLN A 52 -3.16 8.88 31.90
CA GLN A 52 -2.43 9.79 32.79
C GLN A 52 -1.06 9.21 33.19
N GLY A 53 -1.01 7.93 33.52
CA GLY A 53 0.24 7.25 33.86
C GLY A 53 1.21 7.21 32.67
N ALA A 54 0.75 6.78 31.50
CA ALA A 54 1.58 6.65 30.31
C ALA A 54 2.14 8.01 29.84
N LEU A 55 1.35 9.09 29.94
CA LEU A 55 1.81 10.45 29.66
C LEU A 55 2.88 10.92 30.67
N LYS A 56 2.67 10.65 31.97
CA LYS A 56 3.63 10.99 33.03
C LYS A 56 4.96 10.26 32.86
N ASP A 57 4.89 8.97 32.53
CA ASP A 57 6.06 8.11 32.36
C ASP A 57 6.70 8.25 30.97
N LYS A 58 6.13 9.09 30.09
CA LYS A 58 6.56 9.27 28.70
C LYS A 58 6.54 7.97 27.89
N ALA A 59 5.65 7.05 28.24
CA ALA A 59 5.35 5.84 27.48
C ALA A 59 4.47 6.21 26.27
N TRP A 60 5.07 6.90 25.29
CA TRP A 60 4.35 7.54 24.18
C TRP A 60 3.53 6.57 23.34
N GLY A 61 4.01 5.35 23.12
CA GLY A 61 3.26 4.30 22.43
C GLY A 61 1.99 3.91 23.16
N GLU A 62 2.12 3.57 24.45
CA GLU A 62 0.98 3.23 25.31
C GLU A 62 -0.01 4.38 25.45
N ALA A 63 0.47 5.61 25.65
CA ALA A 63 -0.37 6.80 25.75
C ALA A 63 -1.20 7.00 24.47
N THR A 64 -0.56 6.91 23.31
CA THR A 64 -1.23 7.04 22.00
C THR A 64 -2.28 5.94 21.81
N LYS A 65 -1.94 4.68 22.15
CA LYS A 65 -2.86 3.53 22.09
C LYS A 65 -4.08 3.75 22.97
N ALA A 66 -3.88 4.14 24.23
CA ALA A 66 -4.95 4.35 25.20
C ALA A 66 -5.88 5.49 24.78
N ILE A 67 -5.32 6.60 24.28
CA ILE A 67 -6.09 7.74 23.74
C ILE A 67 -6.93 7.31 22.53
N ALA A 68 -6.32 6.64 21.54
CA ALA A 68 -7.04 6.18 20.35
C ALA A 68 -8.16 5.18 20.72
N ARG A 69 -7.87 4.25 21.64
CA ARG A 69 -8.85 3.27 22.14
C ARG A 69 -10.02 3.94 22.85
N LYS A 70 -9.76 4.94 23.70
CA LYS A 70 -10.79 5.74 24.37
C LYS A 70 -11.73 6.40 23.35
N ILE A 71 -11.17 7.08 22.35
CA ILE A 71 -11.95 7.76 21.30
C ILE A 71 -12.85 6.77 20.54
N VAL A 72 -12.33 5.58 20.21
CA VAL A 72 -13.12 4.53 19.55
C VAL A 72 -14.30 4.08 20.41
N LEU A 73 -14.08 3.85 21.70
CA LEU A 73 -15.13 3.42 22.64
C LEU A 73 -16.19 4.50 22.86
N GLU A 74 -15.78 5.78 22.94
CA GLU A 74 -16.71 6.90 23.02
C GLU A 74 -17.58 6.99 21.77
N GLY A 75 -16.98 6.74 20.59
CA GLY A 75 -17.70 6.63 19.33
C GLY A 75 -18.75 5.51 19.37
N ASN A 76 -18.43 4.34 19.92
CA ASN A 76 -19.36 3.23 20.05
C ASN A 76 -20.59 3.59 20.89
N ILE A 77 -20.42 4.39 21.94
CA ILE A 77 -21.53 4.86 22.79
C ILE A 77 -22.46 5.82 22.03
N GLN A 78 -21.91 6.64 21.13
CA GLN A 78 -22.66 7.66 20.38
C GLN A 78 -23.13 7.18 18.99
N GLY A 79 -23.48 5.90 18.87
CA GLY A 79 -24.02 5.33 17.63
C GLY A 79 -22.98 4.95 16.58
N ASN A 80 -21.69 4.84 16.98
CA ASN A 80 -20.58 4.34 16.17
C ASN A 80 -20.38 5.05 14.82
N LYS A 81 -20.72 6.34 14.77
CA LYS A 81 -20.54 7.18 13.58
C LYS A 81 -19.05 7.48 13.36
N PRO A 82 -18.45 7.13 12.20
CA PRO A 82 -17.04 7.41 11.91
C PRO A 82 -16.70 8.91 12.00
N GLU A 83 -17.68 9.79 11.75
CA GLU A 83 -17.60 11.23 11.90
C GLU A 83 -17.26 11.68 13.31
N GLY A 84 -17.89 11.05 14.30
CA GLY A 84 -17.66 11.38 15.69
C GLY A 84 -16.24 11.06 16.15
N LYS A 85 -15.61 10.02 15.58
CA LYS A 85 -14.24 9.63 15.93
C LYS A 85 -13.23 10.66 15.41
N ILE A 86 -13.38 11.09 14.16
CA ILE A 86 -12.51 12.11 13.53
C ILE A 86 -12.57 13.43 14.31
N ILE A 87 -13.76 13.92 14.64
CA ILE A 87 -13.93 15.20 15.38
C ILE A 87 -13.26 15.14 16.76
N ARG A 88 -13.40 14.02 17.48
CA ARG A 88 -12.73 13.83 18.78
C ARG A 88 -11.23 13.80 18.66
N LEU A 89 -10.71 13.08 17.68
CA LEU A 89 -9.27 12.97 17.47
C LEU A 89 -8.67 14.34 17.09
N GLN A 90 -9.37 15.14 16.28
CA GLN A 90 -8.98 16.53 16.02
C GLN A 90 -8.88 17.36 17.30
N ALA A 91 -9.84 17.23 18.21
CA ALA A 91 -9.81 17.93 19.50
C ALA A 91 -8.68 17.41 20.41
N GLU A 92 -8.38 16.12 20.35
CA GLU A 92 -7.31 15.49 21.11
C GLU A 92 -5.92 15.94 20.65
N VAL A 93 -5.71 16.04 19.33
CA VAL A 93 -4.45 16.54 18.74
C VAL A 93 -4.06 17.91 19.29
N VAL A 94 -5.03 18.79 19.56
CA VAL A 94 -4.78 20.16 20.05
C VAL A 94 -4.18 20.18 21.47
N LYS A 95 -4.52 19.21 22.32
CA LYS A 95 -4.08 19.15 23.72
C LYS A 95 -2.98 18.11 23.98
N ALA A 96 -2.69 17.26 23.00
CA ALA A 96 -1.71 16.19 23.12
C ALA A 96 -0.26 16.74 23.21
N PRO A 97 0.65 16.05 23.93
CA PRO A 97 2.07 16.36 23.87
C PRO A 97 2.62 16.27 22.45
N LYS A 98 3.55 17.16 22.11
CA LYS A 98 4.17 17.24 20.78
C LYS A 98 4.81 15.92 20.33
N GLU A 99 5.22 15.08 21.27
CA GLU A 99 5.86 13.79 21.01
C GLU A 99 4.91 12.76 20.38
N ILE A 100 3.60 12.84 20.66
CA ILE A 100 2.59 11.91 20.11
C ILE A 100 1.77 12.52 18.98
N VAL A 101 1.80 13.85 18.82
CA VAL A 101 1.05 14.56 17.76
C VAL A 101 1.29 13.98 16.36
N PRO A 102 2.53 13.67 15.91
CA PRO A 102 2.74 13.07 14.59
C PRO A 102 1.98 11.75 14.36
N LEU A 103 1.87 10.92 15.40
CA LEU A 103 1.11 9.67 15.32
C LEU A 103 -0.40 9.91 15.35
N LEU A 104 -0.87 10.87 16.16
CA LEU A 104 -2.29 11.23 16.15
C LEU A 104 -2.70 11.82 14.79
N ASP A 105 -1.86 12.64 14.17
CA ASP A 105 -2.07 13.13 12.79
C ASP A 105 -2.07 11.97 11.78
N THR A 106 -1.19 10.99 11.94
CA THR A 106 -1.17 9.76 11.10
C THR A 106 -2.45 8.93 11.27
N ILE A 107 -2.91 8.74 12.50
CA ILE A 107 -4.19 8.06 12.79
C ILE A 107 -5.35 8.84 12.19
N LEU A 108 -5.32 10.17 12.29
CA LEU A 108 -6.34 11.05 11.73
C LEU A 108 -6.39 10.93 10.20
N ALA A 109 -5.24 10.92 9.52
CA ALA A 109 -5.12 10.66 8.08
C ALA A 109 -5.78 9.32 7.71
N ASN A 110 -5.44 8.25 8.44
CA ASN A 110 -6.00 6.93 8.22
C ASN A 110 -7.51 6.85 8.51
N TRP A 111 -8.01 7.57 9.50
CA TRP A 111 -9.45 7.63 9.79
C TRP A 111 -10.24 8.38 8.71
N TYR A 112 -9.70 9.47 8.16
CA TYR A 112 -10.27 10.11 6.98
C TYR A 112 -10.29 9.15 5.78
N TRP A 113 -9.22 8.38 5.57
CA TRP A 113 -9.19 7.37 4.52
C TRP A 113 -10.23 6.27 4.73
N HIS A 114 -10.39 5.76 5.95
CA HIS A 114 -11.44 4.79 6.27
C HIS A 114 -12.85 5.37 6.07
N TYR A 115 -13.06 6.64 6.42
CA TYR A 115 -14.31 7.33 6.15
C TYR A 115 -14.63 7.37 4.65
N PHE A 116 -13.64 7.72 3.82
CA PHE A 116 -13.77 7.66 2.36
C PHE A 116 -14.16 6.25 1.89
N GLN A 117 -13.42 5.22 2.31
CA GLN A 117 -13.64 3.84 1.90
C GLN A 117 -15.06 3.35 2.23
N GLN A 118 -15.57 3.69 3.42
CA GLN A 118 -16.94 3.35 3.84
C GLN A 118 -18.02 4.11 3.06
N ASN A 119 -17.71 5.28 2.52
CA ASN A 119 -18.65 6.16 1.83
C ASN A 119 -18.35 6.29 0.32
N ARG A 120 -17.55 5.37 -0.26
CA ARG A 120 -17.01 5.49 -1.62
C ARG A 120 -18.09 5.77 -2.67
N TRP A 121 -19.20 5.03 -2.63
CA TRP A 121 -20.34 5.22 -3.53
C TRP A 121 -20.97 6.62 -3.45
N ARG A 122 -21.02 7.20 -2.25
CA ARG A 122 -21.55 8.56 -2.04
C ARG A 122 -20.62 9.60 -2.67
N PHE A 123 -19.31 9.41 -2.59
CA PHE A 123 -18.34 10.30 -3.22
C PHE A 123 -18.40 10.25 -4.75
N LEU A 124 -18.68 9.09 -5.34
CA LEU A 124 -18.86 8.95 -6.80
C LEU A 124 -20.10 9.69 -7.33
N GLN A 125 -21.10 9.94 -6.48
CA GLN A 125 -22.34 10.66 -6.86
C GLN A 125 -22.29 12.16 -6.57
N ARG A 126 -21.23 12.66 -5.91
CA ARG A 126 -21.13 14.06 -5.53
C ARG A 126 -20.53 14.89 -6.67
N THR A 127 -21.20 15.97 -7.03
CA THR A 127 -20.62 17.02 -7.86
C THR A 127 -19.64 17.85 -7.03
N GLN A 128 -18.52 18.24 -7.64
CA GLN A 128 -17.57 19.16 -7.01
C GLN A 128 -18.27 20.49 -6.73
N THR A 129 -18.01 21.06 -5.56
CA THR A 129 -18.63 22.34 -5.16
C THR A 129 -17.58 23.45 -5.23
N ALA A 130 -17.95 24.65 -5.66
CA ALA A 130 -17.06 25.81 -5.69
C ALA A 130 -17.02 26.57 -4.34
N GLN A 131 -17.88 26.22 -3.38
CA GLN A 131 -18.02 26.92 -2.10
C GLN A 131 -16.88 26.57 -1.15
N GLN A 132 -16.33 27.53 -0.40
CA GLN A 132 -15.23 27.24 0.53
C GLN A 132 -15.55 26.11 1.53
N PRO A 133 -14.57 25.25 1.87
CA PRO A 133 -14.80 24.11 2.76
C PRO A 133 -15.16 24.59 4.16
N GLY A 134 -16.35 24.17 4.63
CA GLY A 134 -16.74 24.31 6.03
C GLY A 134 -15.93 23.38 6.94
N LYS A 135 -16.06 23.57 8.26
CA LYS A 135 -15.43 22.69 9.27
C LYS A 135 -15.97 21.26 9.25
N ASP A 136 -17.17 21.06 8.73
CA ASP A 136 -17.81 19.76 8.63
C ASP A 136 -17.30 18.98 7.40
N PHE A 137 -16.38 18.06 7.65
CA PHE A 137 -15.76 17.25 6.60
C PHE A 137 -16.74 16.29 5.90
N THR A 138 -17.91 16.02 6.47
CA THR A 138 -18.91 15.14 5.86
C THR A 138 -19.53 15.74 4.61
N THR A 139 -19.42 17.07 4.47
CA THR A 139 -19.89 17.85 3.33
C THR A 139 -18.85 17.97 2.22
N TRP A 140 -17.60 17.56 2.47
CA TRP A 140 -16.52 17.72 1.50
C TRP A 140 -16.73 16.81 0.28
N ASP A 141 -16.30 17.31 -0.88
CA ASP A 141 -16.12 16.50 -2.08
C ASP A 141 -14.84 15.67 -1.98
N LEU A 142 -14.61 14.79 -2.96
CA LEU A 142 -13.48 13.87 -2.95
C LEU A 142 -12.12 14.59 -2.94
N PRO A 143 -11.85 15.59 -3.81
CA PRO A 143 -10.59 16.33 -3.78
C PRO A 143 -10.30 16.98 -2.42
N ARG A 144 -11.30 17.59 -1.77
CA ARG A 144 -11.13 18.20 -0.45
C ARG A 144 -10.81 17.18 0.63
N LEU A 145 -11.47 16.03 0.61
CA LEU A 145 -11.19 14.96 1.56
C LEU A 145 -9.75 14.46 1.41
N PHE A 146 -9.28 14.28 0.18
CA PHE A 146 -7.92 13.86 -0.10
C PHE A 146 -6.89 14.93 0.28
N ALA A 147 -7.16 16.21 0.03
CA ALA A 147 -6.35 17.31 0.53
C ALA A 147 -6.31 17.34 2.08
N GLY A 148 -7.42 16.98 2.73
CA GLY A 148 -7.50 16.81 4.18
C GLY A 148 -6.58 15.70 4.70
N ILE A 149 -6.58 14.53 4.04
CA ILE A 149 -5.69 13.40 4.38
C ILE A 149 -4.23 13.80 4.17
N ASP A 150 -3.92 14.35 3.00
CA ASP A 150 -2.59 14.83 2.64
C ASP A 150 -2.04 15.82 3.66
N LYS A 151 -2.86 16.80 4.06
CA LYS A 151 -2.49 17.78 5.09
C LYS A 151 -2.10 17.12 6.41
N GLN A 152 -2.76 16.05 6.82
CA GLN A 152 -2.39 15.36 8.06
C GLN A 152 -1.07 14.60 7.91
N PHE A 153 -0.82 13.95 6.77
CA PHE A 153 0.48 13.31 6.51
C PHE A 153 1.63 14.32 6.46
N LEU A 154 1.42 15.48 5.82
CA LEU A 154 2.42 16.55 5.79
C LEU A 154 2.75 17.08 7.19
N LYS A 155 1.74 17.26 8.05
CA LYS A 155 1.95 17.62 9.45
C LYS A 155 2.69 16.53 10.22
N ALA A 156 2.27 15.27 10.05
CA ALA A 156 2.89 14.13 10.70
C ALA A 156 4.37 14.02 10.34
N LEU A 157 4.75 14.31 9.11
CA LEU A 157 6.14 14.25 8.62
C LEU A 157 6.96 15.53 8.85
N ALA A 158 6.34 16.63 9.29
CA ALA A 158 7.02 17.93 9.46
C ALA A 158 8.18 17.87 10.48
N GLY A 159 8.09 16.99 11.48
CA GLY A 159 9.10 16.78 12.52
C GLY A 159 10.19 15.76 12.15
N ALA A 160 10.59 15.67 10.87
CA ALA A 160 11.44 14.60 10.34
C ALA A 160 12.69 14.30 11.19
N ASP A 161 13.42 15.30 11.67
CA ASP A 161 14.65 15.11 12.46
C ASP A 161 14.43 14.32 13.76
N THR A 162 13.28 14.50 14.41
CA THR A 162 12.92 13.76 15.63
C THR A 162 12.39 12.38 15.28
N LEU A 163 11.58 12.27 14.23
CA LEU A 163 10.97 11.02 13.80
C LEU A 163 12.04 10.01 13.34
N LYS A 164 13.05 10.49 12.62
CA LYS A 164 14.21 9.70 12.15
C LYS A 164 15.10 9.18 13.29
N LYS A 165 14.97 9.72 14.50
CA LYS A 165 15.72 9.26 15.70
C LYS A 165 14.88 8.40 16.62
N THR A 166 13.57 8.36 16.39
CA THR A 166 12.63 7.62 17.23
C THR A 166 12.46 6.22 16.66
N SER A 167 12.90 5.20 17.40
CA SER A 167 12.71 3.79 17.00
C SER A 167 11.22 3.46 16.88
N VAL A 168 10.85 2.73 15.82
CA VAL A 168 9.48 2.25 15.63
C VAL A 168 9.03 1.35 16.79
N ALA A 169 9.97 0.63 17.41
CA ALA A 169 9.71 -0.27 18.54
C ALA A 169 9.21 0.47 19.80
N THR A 170 9.45 1.77 19.93
CA THR A 170 8.86 2.60 20.99
C THR A 170 7.33 2.61 20.95
N PHE A 171 6.74 2.20 19.82
CA PHE A 171 5.30 2.17 19.58
C PHE A 171 4.76 0.75 19.39
N ASP A 172 5.48 -0.29 19.80
CA ASP A 172 5.05 -1.70 19.71
C ASP A 172 3.69 -1.97 20.38
N ASP A 173 3.35 -1.22 21.42
CA ASP A 173 2.05 -1.35 22.08
C ASP A 173 0.89 -0.88 21.18
N LEU A 174 1.14 0.12 20.32
CA LEU A 174 0.17 0.71 19.41
C LEU A 174 0.14 -0.04 18.07
N LEU A 175 1.30 -0.39 17.54
CA LEU A 175 1.45 -0.92 16.19
C LEU A 175 1.25 -2.43 16.19
N GLN A 176 0.33 -2.91 15.35
CA GLN A 176 0.19 -4.34 15.13
C GLN A 176 1.37 -4.83 14.28
N LYS A 177 2.22 -5.68 14.85
CA LYS A 177 3.37 -6.25 14.13
C LYS A 177 2.91 -7.05 12.92
N GLY A 178 3.52 -6.76 11.78
CA GLY A 178 3.36 -7.52 10.54
C GLY A 178 4.27 -8.74 10.52
N SER A 179 4.41 -9.34 9.34
CA SER A 179 5.35 -10.44 9.08
C SER A 179 6.74 -9.98 8.65
N LEU A 180 6.92 -8.68 8.40
CA LEU A 180 8.20 -8.07 8.03
C LEU A 180 8.90 -7.53 9.28
N PRO A 181 10.25 -7.63 9.36
CA PRO A 181 11.00 -7.16 10.51
C PRO A 181 11.05 -5.63 10.56
N ASP A 182 11.22 -5.10 11.77
CA ASP A 182 11.36 -3.66 12.00
C ASP A 182 12.62 -3.09 11.31
N SER A 183 13.64 -3.91 10.99
CA SER A 183 14.84 -3.46 10.26
C SER A 183 14.53 -2.88 8.88
N TYR A 184 13.38 -3.19 8.30
CA TYR A 184 12.98 -2.63 7.00
C TYR A 184 12.40 -1.22 7.16
N ARG A 185 11.90 -0.88 8.35
CA ARG A 185 11.31 0.41 8.70
C ARG A 185 11.64 0.77 10.15
N PRO A 186 12.92 1.03 10.45
CA PRO A 186 13.42 1.04 11.82
C PRO A 186 12.92 2.22 12.67
N THR A 187 12.43 3.29 12.03
CA THR A 187 12.06 4.52 12.71
C THR A 187 10.59 4.88 12.52
N LEU A 188 10.10 5.77 13.38
CA LEU A 188 8.77 6.33 13.24
C LEU A 188 8.61 7.15 11.94
N TYR A 189 9.70 7.75 11.44
CA TYR A 189 9.68 8.41 10.13
C TYR A 189 9.34 7.41 9.02
N ASP A 190 9.96 6.23 9.04
CA ASP A 190 9.74 5.18 8.03
C ASP A 190 8.29 4.69 8.07
N PHE A 191 7.77 4.43 9.27
CA PHE A 191 6.38 4.05 9.45
C PHE A 191 5.42 5.08 8.83
N ILE A 192 5.51 6.36 9.23
CA ILE A 192 4.60 7.41 8.76
C ILE A 192 4.78 7.65 7.25
N ALA A 193 6.02 7.64 6.76
CA ALA A 193 6.31 7.81 5.34
C ALA A 193 5.67 6.69 4.50
N HIS A 194 5.78 5.43 4.94
CA HIS A 194 5.14 4.31 4.25
C HIS A 194 3.61 4.34 4.33
N GLU A 195 3.01 4.84 5.42
CA GLU A 195 1.56 5.09 5.48
C GLU A 195 1.13 6.16 4.46
N ALA A 196 1.88 7.25 4.36
CA ALA A 196 1.63 8.29 3.36
C ALA A 196 1.81 7.75 1.92
N LEU A 197 2.84 6.93 1.66
CA LEU A 197 3.06 6.28 0.37
C LEU A 197 1.88 5.37 -0.03
N LYS A 198 1.28 4.62 0.90
CA LYS A 198 0.07 3.82 0.61
C LYS A 198 -1.08 4.69 0.13
N PHE A 199 -1.27 5.86 0.74
CA PHE A 199 -2.29 6.81 0.31
C PHE A 199 -1.99 7.38 -1.08
N TYR A 200 -0.76 7.87 -1.32
CA TYR A 200 -0.36 8.45 -2.60
C TYR A 200 -0.27 7.46 -3.76
N ALA A 201 -0.05 6.17 -3.46
CA ALA A 201 -0.01 5.09 -4.45
C ALA A 201 -1.38 4.43 -4.70
N SER A 202 -2.44 4.85 -3.98
CA SER A 202 -3.76 4.23 -4.15
C SER A 202 -4.36 4.56 -5.52
N GLY A 203 -5.01 3.58 -6.15
CA GLY A 203 -5.68 3.77 -7.44
C GLY A 203 -6.80 4.82 -7.39
N GLU A 204 -7.39 5.04 -6.21
CA GLU A 204 -8.42 6.05 -5.98
C GLU A 204 -7.91 7.48 -6.18
N GLN A 205 -6.59 7.71 -6.11
CA GLN A 205 -6.00 9.00 -6.47
C GLN A 205 -6.40 9.41 -7.89
N ALA A 206 -6.59 8.46 -8.81
CA ALA A 206 -7.02 8.73 -10.18
C ALA A 206 -8.35 9.48 -10.27
N ALA A 207 -9.30 9.19 -9.39
CA ALA A 207 -10.62 9.83 -9.38
C ALA A 207 -10.60 11.28 -8.88
N ALA A 208 -9.51 11.71 -8.24
CA ALA A 208 -9.32 13.04 -7.71
C ALA A 208 -8.20 13.82 -8.45
N LYS A 209 -7.70 13.30 -9.58
CA LYS A 209 -6.61 13.94 -10.34
C LYS A 209 -7.11 15.22 -11.02
N PRO A 210 -6.38 16.34 -10.90
CA PRO A 210 -6.57 17.48 -11.79
C PRO A 210 -6.13 17.11 -13.22
N GLU A 211 -6.66 17.83 -14.22
CA GLU A 211 -6.34 17.61 -15.65
C GLU A 211 -4.83 17.73 -15.92
N ASP A 212 -4.14 18.62 -15.21
CA ASP A 212 -2.69 18.86 -15.35
C ASP A 212 -1.83 18.04 -14.39
N ALA A 213 -2.30 16.87 -13.92
CA ALA A 213 -1.53 16.02 -13.00
C ALA A 213 -0.19 15.56 -13.61
N LEU A 214 0.82 15.34 -12.75
CA LEU A 214 2.08 14.70 -13.15
C LEU A 214 1.84 13.28 -13.66
N GLU A 215 2.20 13.03 -14.91
CA GLU A 215 2.29 11.70 -15.49
C GLU A 215 3.74 11.21 -15.47
N LEU A 216 3.95 10.01 -14.93
CA LEU A 216 5.27 9.44 -14.77
C LEU A 216 5.66 8.66 -16.04
N SER A 217 6.58 9.20 -16.83
CA SER A 217 7.13 8.44 -17.96
C SER A 217 8.14 7.38 -17.47
N ALA A 218 8.08 6.20 -18.07
CA ALA A 218 9.04 5.12 -17.87
C ALA A 218 10.46 5.52 -18.27
N ASP A 219 10.66 6.57 -19.09
CA ASP A 219 11.96 7.13 -19.49
C ASP A 219 12.56 8.08 -18.44
N SER A 220 11.79 8.40 -17.39
CA SER A 220 12.32 9.13 -16.24
C SER A 220 13.36 8.33 -15.45
N PRO A 221 14.10 8.96 -14.52
CA PRO A 221 14.98 8.26 -13.58
C PRO A 221 14.29 7.30 -12.59
N VAL A 222 12.97 7.07 -12.67
CA VAL A 222 12.26 6.17 -11.74
C VAL A 222 12.81 4.74 -11.75
N PHE A 223 13.31 4.24 -12.88
CA PHE A 223 13.96 2.93 -13.00
C PHE A 223 15.48 3.01 -13.09
N ASP A 224 16.07 4.20 -12.99
CA ASP A 224 17.53 4.32 -12.89
C ASP A 224 18.02 3.91 -11.49
N GLY A 225 19.33 3.74 -11.36
CA GLY A 225 19.98 3.44 -10.07
C GLY A 225 19.64 4.49 -9.00
N ALA A 226 19.58 4.05 -7.74
CA ALA A 226 19.10 4.86 -6.62
C ALA A 226 19.78 6.23 -6.50
N GLU A 227 21.09 6.34 -6.80
CA GLU A 227 21.81 7.62 -6.80
C GLU A 227 21.26 8.62 -7.82
N LYS A 228 21.03 8.17 -9.07
CA LYS A 228 20.48 9.02 -10.12
C LYS A 228 19.03 9.41 -9.82
N PHE A 229 18.26 8.49 -9.22
CA PHE A 229 16.91 8.78 -8.75
C PHE A 229 16.90 9.81 -7.61
N MET A 230 17.78 9.69 -6.60
CA MET A 230 17.86 10.63 -5.48
C MET A 230 18.28 12.05 -5.89
N ALA A 231 19.04 12.17 -6.98
CA ALA A 231 19.49 13.44 -7.56
C ALA A 231 18.50 14.05 -8.57
N TRP A 232 17.48 13.29 -8.99
CA TRP A 232 16.49 13.76 -9.97
C TRP A 232 15.55 14.80 -9.35
N ASP A 233 15.27 15.90 -10.07
CA ASP A 233 14.14 16.78 -9.78
C ASP A 233 12.94 16.38 -10.65
N PRO A 234 11.98 15.58 -10.16
CA PRO A 234 10.78 15.22 -10.90
C PRO A 234 9.88 16.41 -11.26
N GLY A 235 10.10 17.59 -10.66
CA GLY A 235 9.33 18.80 -10.94
C GLY A 235 9.87 19.67 -12.08
N SER A 236 11.09 19.41 -12.59
CA SER A 236 11.77 20.32 -13.52
C SER A 236 11.31 20.20 -14.98
N ARG A 237 10.87 19.01 -15.43
CA ARG A 237 10.58 18.72 -16.85
C ARG A 237 9.51 19.65 -17.45
N ARG A 238 8.41 19.91 -16.73
CA ARG A 238 7.38 20.86 -17.18
C ARG A 238 7.89 22.31 -17.16
N ARG A 239 8.84 22.66 -16.29
CA ARG A 239 9.46 24.00 -16.27
C ARG A 239 10.23 24.25 -17.56
N GLU A 240 10.98 23.24 -18.02
CA GLU A 240 11.70 23.29 -19.29
C GLU A 240 10.77 23.25 -20.52
N GLU A 241 9.70 22.47 -20.49
CA GLU A 241 8.69 22.43 -21.56
C GLU A 241 7.88 23.74 -21.63
N ALA A 242 7.52 24.33 -20.49
CA ALA A 242 6.90 25.65 -20.41
C ALA A 242 7.83 26.76 -20.92
N ASP A 243 9.13 26.68 -20.60
CA ASP A 243 10.15 27.60 -21.11
C ASP A 243 10.34 27.46 -22.64
N LYS A 244 10.21 26.25 -23.19
CA LYS A 244 10.31 25.98 -24.65
C LYS A 244 9.04 26.34 -25.42
N ALA A 245 7.86 26.30 -24.79
CA ALA A 245 6.57 26.60 -25.42
C ALA A 245 6.36 28.11 -25.71
N GLY A 246 7.28 29.00 -25.30
CA GLY A 246 7.29 30.41 -25.71
C GLY A 246 6.07 31.23 -25.26
N GLY A 247 5.31 30.76 -24.26
CA GLY A 247 4.14 31.48 -23.74
C GLY A 247 4.53 32.82 -23.09
N PRO A 248 3.65 33.84 -23.10
CA PRO A 248 3.94 35.13 -22.48
C PRO A 248 4.30 34.97 -21.00
N ARG A 249 5.46 35.49 -20.58
CA ARG A 249 5.77 35.71 -19.16
C ARG A 249 4.87 36.83 -18.65
N THR A 250 3.65 36.50 -18.24
CA THR A 250 2.79 37.48 -17.57
C THR A 250 3.30 37.67 -16.13
N PRO A 251 3.30 38.90 -15.58
CA PRO A 251 3.69 39.16 -14.19
C PRO A 251 2.82 38.42 -13.16
N ASN A 252 1.64 37.95 -13.59
CA ASN A 252 0.77 37.00 -12.91
C ASN A 252 0.38 35.92 -13.94
N PRO A 253 0.99 34.72 -13.94
CA PRO A 253 0.48 33.61 -14.74
C PRO A 253 -0.95 33.27 -14.27
N PRO A 254 -1.83 32.76 -15.15
CA PRO A 254 -3.05 32.08 -14.69
C PRO A 254 -2.65 31.06 -13.62
N PRO A 255 -3.46 30.81 -12.58
CA PRO A 255 -3.10 29.90 -11.49
C PRO A 255 -2.74 28.46 -11.94
N TYR A 256 -2.95 28.13 -13.22
CA TYR A 256 -2.66 26.85 -13.85
C TYR A 256 -1.35 26.78 -14.66
N VAL A 257 -0.55 27.85 -14.76
CA VAL A 257 0.76 27.80 -15.44
C VAL A 257 1.88 28.05 -14.43
N GLY A 258 2.07 27.07 -13.56
CA GLY A 258 3.21 26.91 -12.65
C GLY A 258 3.59 25.44 -12.61
N GLY A 259 4.86 25.11 -12.39
CA GLY A 259 5.30 23.71 -12.23
C GLY A 259 4.38 22.96 -11.29
N TYR A 260 4.18 21.65 -11.51
CA TYR A 260 3.16 20.81 -10.86
C TYR A 260 2.70 21.39 -9.54
N ASP A 261 1.39 21.59 -9.37
CA ASP A 261 0.82 21.81 -8.05
C ASP A 261 1.64 20.97 -7.06
N ASP A 262 2.26 21.64 -6.10
CA ASP A 262 2.95 21.05 -4.96
C ASP A 262 2.10 19.93 -4.30
N GLY A 263 0.81 19.86 -4.65
CA GLY A 263 -0.21 18.84 -4.44
C GLY A 263 -0.12 17.50 -5.19
N SER A 264 0.64 17.30 -6.28
CA SER A 264 0.57 16.03 -7.04
C SER A 264 0.94 14.80 -6.19
N PRO A 265 0.06 13.78 -6.07
CA PRO A 265 0.34 12.56 -5.32
C PRO A 265 1.58 11.81 -5.85
N VAL A 266 1.80 11.85 -7.18
CA VAL A 266 2.97 11.23 -7.79
C VAL A 266 4.25 11.95 -7.37
N LEU A 267 4.26 13.29 -7.44
CA LEU A 267 5.42 14.07 -7.03
C LEU A 267 5.75 13.87 -5.55
N LYS A 268 4.74 13.83 -4.69
CA LYS A 268 4.88 13.57 -3.26
C LYS A 268 5.43 12.19 -2.97
N ALA A 269 4.92 11.15 -3.64
CA ALA A 269 5.44 9.79 -3.50
C ALA A 269 6.92 9.71 -3.92
N LEU A 270 7.28 10.29 -5.07
CA LEU A 270 8.66 10.30 -5.56
C LEU A 270 9.60 11.00 -4.58
N ARG A 271 9.23 12.19 -4.08
CA ARG A 271 10.03 12.93 -3.09
C ARG A 271 10.18 12.13 -1.79
N LEU A 272 9.13 11.47 -1.33
CA LEU A 272 9.18 10.68 -0.11
C LEU A 272 10.08 9.43 -0.26
N PHE A 273 10.06 8.76 -1.42
CA PHE A 273 11.05 7.73 -1.74
C PHE A 273 12.48 8.29 -1.77
N GLN A 274 12.69 9.48 -2.34
CA GLN A 274 14.01 10.14 -2.34
C GLN A 274 14.48 10.43 -0.91
N ASP A 275 13.59 10.92 -0.03
CA ASP A 275 13.92 11.24 1.35
C ASP A 275 14.26 10.01 2.18
N LEU A 276 13.51 8.91 2.00
CA LEU A 276 13.79 7.62 2.64
C LEU A 276 15.13 7.02 2.15
N LEU A 277 15.37 7.01 0.84
CA LEU A 277 16.64 6.51 0.29
C LEU A 277 17.83 7.36 0.73
N LYS A 278 17.69 8.69 0.79
CA LYS A 278 18.73 9.58 1.32
C LYS A 278 18.99 9.34 2.79
N PHE A 279 17.94 9.10 3.57
CA PHE A 279 18.04 8.84 5.01
C PHE A 279 18.81 7.55 5.29
N HIS A 280 18.46 6.45 4.63
CA HIS A 280 19.08 5.13 4.86
C HIS A 280 20.33 4.83 4.04
N ARG A 281 20.82 5.81 3.25
CA ARG A 281 21.93 5.61 2.30
C ARG A 281 23.19 5.00 2.94
N ASN A 282 23.48 5.38 4.18
CA ASN A 282 24.71 5.03 4.88
C ASN A 282 24.47 4.19 6.13
N ASP A 283 23.30 3.55 6.23
CA ASP A 283 22.99 2.70 7.37
C ASP A 283 23.90 1.46 7.38
N LYS A 284 24.25 1.01 8.59
CA LYS A 284 25.04 -0.22 8.76
C LYS A 284 24.25 -1.45 8.28
N ASP A 285 22.95 -1.45 8.56
CA ASP A 285 22.00 -2.42 8.01
C ASP A 285 21.32 -1.78 6.80
N ALA A 286 21.55 -2.34 5.62
CA ALA A 286 21.00 -1.81 4.37
C ALA A 286 19.52 -2.17 4.16
N SER A 287 18.89 -2.92 5.06
CA SER A 287 17.51 -3.42 4.91
C SER A 287 16.51 -2.33 4.52
N ALA A 288 16.47 -1.22 5.25
CA ALA A 288 15.54 -0.12 4.98
C ALA A 288 15.80 0.56 3.63
N PHE A 289 17.08 0.70 3.24
CA PHE A 289 17.44 1.23 1.92
C PHE A 289 16.97 0.29 0.80
N ILE A 290 17.22 -1.01 0.92
CA ILE A 290 16.87 -2.00 -0.10
C ILE A 290 15.35 -2.14 -0.22
N ASP A 291 14.61 -2.20 0.90
CA ASP A 291 13.13 -2.28 0.89
C ASP A 291 12.53 -1.04 0.21
N THR A 292 13.04 0.15 0.56
CA THR A 292 12.63 1.41 -0.07
C THR A 292 12.93 1.43 -1.56
N ASP A 293 14.10 0.93 -1.99
CA ASP A 293 14.48 0.92 -3.40
C ASP A 293 13.59 -0.05 -4.21
N ILE A 294 13.30 -1.24 -3.68
CA ILE A 294 12.33 -2.17 -4.26
C ILE A 294 10.95 -1.51 -4.34
N ALA A 295 10.47 -0.90 -3.26
CA ALA A 295 9.17 -0.25 -3.20
C ALA A 295 9.05 0.90 -4.22
N ARG A 296 10.11 1.69 -4.40
CA ARG A 296 10.20 2.72 -5.45
C ARG A 296 10.05 2.11 -6.84
N LEU A 297 10.78 1.05 -7.14
CA LEU A 297 10.74 0.41 -8.46
C LEU A 297 9.34 -0.19 -8.73
N VAL A 298 8.73 -0.84 -7.74
CA VAL A 298 7.35 -1.35 -7.82
C VAL A 298 6.35 -0.22 -8.05
N TYR A 299 6.49 0.89 -7.32
CA TYR A 299 5.67 2.08 -7.52
C TYR A 299 5.80 2.62 -8.95
N GLY A 300 7.02 2.76 -9.44
CA GLY A 300 7.31 3.15 -10.81
C GLY A 300 6.65 2.22 -11.83
N TYR A 301 6.74 0.91 -11.63
CA TYR A 301 6.11 -0.07 -12.53
C TYR A 301 4.58 0.07 -12.61
N ASN A 302 3.95 0.33 -11.47
CA ASN A 302 2.51 0.48 -11.35
C ASN A 302 1.99 1.79 -11.94
N VAL A 303 2.74 2.88 -11.81
CA VAL A 303 2.27 4.23 -12.16
C VAL A 303 2.81 4.71 -13.51
N ALA A 304 3.99 4.25 -13.92
CA ALA A 304 4.62 4.75 -15.13
C ALA A 304 3.98 4.23 -16.42
N PHE A 305 4.03 5.04 -17.48
CA PHE A 305 3.65 4.69 -18.84
C PHE A 305 4.88 4.64 -19.76
N GLY A 306 4.80 3.89 -20.85
CA GLY A 306 5.84 3.79 -21.87
C GLY A 306 6.12 2.35 -22.30
N GLU A 307 6.47 2.15 -23.57
CA GLU A 307 6.67 0.83 -24.18
C GLU A 307 7.87 0.09 -23.53
N GLU A 308 8.93 0.82 -23.20
CA GLU A 308 10.15 0.27 -22.59
C GLU A 308 10.02 -0.02 -21.08
N LYS A 309 8.83 0.18 -20.48
CA LYS A 309 8.63 0.07 -19.04
C LYS A 309 9.07 -1.28 -18.48
N ASN A 310 8.64 -2.38 -19.11
CA ASN A 310 9.00 -3.73 -18.65
C ASN A 310 10.52 -3.93 -18.74
N ALA A 311 11.14 -3.54 -19.85
CA ALA A 311 12.58 -3.69 -20.06
C ALA A 311 13.40 -2.92 -19.02
N ARG A 312 13.05 -1.64 -18.76
CA ARG A 312 13.74 -0.81 -17.77
C ARG A 312 13.53 -1.31 -16.34
N TYR A 313 12.31 -1.72 -15.98
CA TYR A 313 12.02 -2.26 -14.66
C TYR A 313 12.76 -3.57 -14.39
N LYS A 314 12.73 -4.53 -15.34
CA LYS A 314 13.52 -5.78 -15.24
C LYS A 314 15.01 -5.51 -15.10
N THR A 315 15.54 -4.54 -15.86
CA THR A 315 16.95 -4.14 -15.77
C THR A 315 17.29 -3.58 -14.39
N ALA A 316 16.44 -2.71 -13.84
CA ALA A 316 16.63 -2.15 -12.51
C ALA A 316 16.60 -3.22 -11.41
N LEU A 317 15.64 -4.16 -11.48
CA LEU A 317 15.56 -5.29 -10.56
C LEU A 317 16.78 -6.21 -10.66
N LYS A 318 17.27 -6.48 -11.88
CA LYS A 318 18.49 -7.25 -12.08
C LYS A 318 19.69 -6.58 -11.38
N VAL A 319 19.89 -5.29 -11.61
CA VAL A 319 20.98 -4.52 -10.96
C VAL A 319 20.86 -4.59 -9.44
N LEU A 320 19.66 -4.48 -8.89
CA LEU A 320 19.40 -4.58 -7.45
C LEU A 320 19.73 -5.98 -6.92
N VAL A 321 19.27 -7.03 -7.60
CA VAL A 321 19.56 -8.43 -7.25
C VAL A 321 21.06 -8.72 -7.28
N ASP A 322 21.76 -8.23 -8.30
CA ASP A 322 23.20 -8.46 -8.45
C ASP A 322 24.00 -7.70 -7.37
N LYS A 323 23.59 -6.47 -7.02
CA LYS A 323 24.22 -5.68 -5.95
C LYS A 323 24.00 -6.27 -4.56
N TRP A 324 22.83 -6.83 -4.30
CA TRP A 324 22.41 -7.29 -2.97
C TRP A 324 22.20 -8.80 -2.91
N ALA A 325 22.98 -9.58 -3.68
CA ALA A 325 22.78 -11.02 -3.84
C ALA A 325 22.77 -11.82 -2.53
N ASP A 326 23.53 -11.36 -1.53
CA ASP A 326 23.63 -11.99 -0.19
C ASP A 326 22.60 -11.46 0.82
N HIS A 327 21.75 -10.50 0.42
CA HIS A 327 20.70 -9.95 1.27
C HIS A 327 19.33 -10.59 0.95
N GLU A 328 18.53 -10.90 1.96
CA GLU A 328 17.26 -11.62 1.78
C GLU A 328 16.22 -10.88 0.91
N LEU A 329 16.27 -9.55 0.90
CA LEU A 329 15.43 -8.71 0.04
C LEU A 329 15.71 -8.89 -1.46
N SER A 330 16.86 -9.46 -1.85
CA SER A 330 17.09 -9.85 -3.25
C SER A 330 16.08 -10.91 -3.73
N ALA A 331 15.54 -11.75 -2.84
CA ALA A 331 14.47 -12.69 -3.17
C ALA A 331 13.14 -11.97 -3.46
N VAL A 332 12.87 -10.83 -2.82
CA VAL A 332 11.69 -10.00 -3.11
C VAL A 332 11.83 -9.39 -4.51
N ALA A 333 13.01 -8.86 -4.84
CA ALA A 333 13.30 -8.32 -6.17
C ALA A 333 13.25 -9.40 -7.26
N LEU A 334 13.77 -10.61 -6.99
CA LEU A 334 13.64 -11.77 -7.88
C LEU A 334 12.19 -12.16 -8.13
N HIS A 335 11.34 -12.16 -7.09
CA HIS A 335 9.91 -12.42 -7.25
C HIS A 335 9.26 -11.37 -8.17
N HIS A 336 9.51 -10.08 -7.94
CA HIS A 336 8.97 -9.03 -8.80
C HIS A 336 9.46 -9.15 -10.25
N TRP A 337 10.73 -9.49 -10.45
CA TRP A 337 11.27 -9.68 -11.80
C TRP A 337 10.64 -10.90 -12.46
N ALA A 338 10.52 -12.03 -11.75
CA ALA A 338 9.88 -13.24 -12.24
C ALA A 338 8.40 -13.02 -12.60
N ARG A 339 7.67 -12.14 -11.88
CA ARG A 339 6.29 -11.76 -12.23
C ARG A 339 6.20 -11.02 -13.57
N VAL A 340 7.16 -10.16 -13.89
CA VAL A 340 7.18 -9.49 -15.20
C VAL A 340 7.47 -10.50 -16.31
N VAL A 341 8.47 -11.37 -16.10
CA VAL A 341 8.83 -12.43 -17.06
C VAL A 341 7.65 -13.40 -17.28
N GLN A 342 6.92 -13.73 -16.21
CA GLN A 342 5.68 -14.52 -16.27
C GLN A 342 4.61 -13.80 -17.12
N SER A 343 4.42 -12.49 -16.94
CA SER A 343 3.44 -11.71 -17.70
C SER A 343 3.79 -11.54 -19.18
N GLU A 344 5.04 -11.80 -19.54
CA GLU A 344 5.55 -11.84 -20.93
C GLU A 344 5.53 -13.27 -21.50
N ASP A 345 4.81 -14.19 -20.85
CA ASP A 345 4.64 -15.60 -21.24
C ASP A 345 5.93 -16.45 -21.26
N ASP A 346 7.02 -15.98 -20.64
CA ASP A 346 8.23 -16.79 -20.42
C ASP A 346 8.18 -17.51 -19.07
N TRP A 347 7.30 -18.51 -19.00
CA TRP A 347 7.04 -19.30 -17.80
C TRP A 347 8.26 -20.08 -17.31
N VAL A 348 9.15 -20.48 -18.22
CA VAL A 348 10.34 -21.29 -17.89
C VAL A 348 11.38 -20.43 -17.18
N GLU A 349 11.70 -19.25 -17.74
CA GLU A 349 12.65 -18.35 -17.09
C GLU A 349 12.07 -17.77 -15.80
N ALA A 350 10.78 -17.40 -15.78
CA ALA A 350 10.11 -16.96 -14.56
C ALA A 350 10.20 -17.99 -13.43
N ARG A 351 9.96 -19.27 -13.74
CA ARG A 351 10.10 -20.37 -12.76
C ARG A 351 11.54 -20.51 -12.27
N LYS A 352 12.52 -20.47 -13.16
CA LYS A 352 13.95 -20.57 -12.81
C LYS A 352 14.39 -19.44 -11.88
N MET A 353 13.96 -18.22 -12.15
CA MET A 353 14.25 -17.07 -11.29
C MET A 353 13.57 -17.17 -9.93
N ALA A 354 12.31 -17.59 -9.89
CA ALA A 354 11.59 -17.83 -8.65
C ALA A 354 12.28 -18.93 -7.82
N LEU A 355 12.72 -20.03 -8.44
CA LEU A 355 13.50 -21.07 -7.75
C LEU A 355 14.80 -20.51 -7.15
N ARG A 356 15.52 -19.63 -7.85
CA ARG A 356 16.72 -18.97 -7.31
C ARG A 356 16.40 -18.25 -6.00
N GLY A 357 15.36 -17.43 -5.96
CA GLY A 357 14.97 -16.68 -4.76
C GLY A 357 14.44 -17.58 -3.64
N ALA A 358 13.63 -18.59 -3.99
CA ALA A 358 13.09 -19.58 -3.06
C ALA A 358 14.18 -20.40 -2.35
N ASN A 359 15.25 -20.75 -3.07
CA ASN A 359 16.34 -21.58 -2.56
C ASN A 359 17.40 -20.76 -1.82
N ALA A 360 17.70 -19.54 -2.27
CA ALA A 360 18.70 -18.69 -1.63
C ALA A 360 18.25 -18.22 -0.23
N PHE A 361 16.97 -17.84 -0.09
CA PHE A 361 16.44 -17.27 1.16
C PHE A 361 15.13 -17.93 1.58
N PRO A 362 15.11 -19.24 1.90
CA PRO A 362 13.87 -19.99 2.03
C PRO A 362 12.96 -19.46 3.15
N ASN A 363 13.49 -18.92 4.24
CA ASN A 363 12.65 -18.47 5.36
C ASN A 363 12.19 -17.01 5.25
N SER A 364 12.81 -16.23 4.35
CA SER A 364 12.47 -14.82 4.12
C SER A 364 11.09 -14.65 3.50
N ALA A 365 10.53 -13.44 3.59
CA ALA A 365 9.29 -13.09 2.89
C ALA A 365 9.42 -13.26 1.37
N GLY A 366 10.54 -12.81 0.78
CA GLY A 366 10.82 -12.94 -0.65
C GLY A 366 10.92 -14.39 -1.11
N GLY A 367 11.58 -15.26 -0.34
CA GLY A 367 11.69 -16.69 -0.65
C GLY A 367 10.34 -17.41 -0.57
N LYS A 368 9.47 -17.03 0.37
CA LYS A 368 8.07 -17.52 0.44
C LYS A 368 7.26 -17.09 -0.78
N LEU A 369 7.35 -15.82 -1.18
CA LEU A 369 6.70 -15.30 -2.39
C LEU A 369 7.18 -16.05 -3.65
N CYS A 370 8.49 -16.27 -3.77
CA CYS A 370 9.08 -17.05 -4.85
C CYS A 370 8.56 -18.49 -4.88
N ARG A 371 8.48 -19.19 -3.74
CA ARG A 371 7.90 -20.54 -3.68
C ARG A 371 6.43 -20.56 -4.11
N ASN A 372 5.66 -19.58 -3.67
CA ASN A 372 4.26 -19.46 -4.08
C ASN A 372 4.14 -19.28 -5.60
N LEU A 373 5.02 -18.48 -6.22
CA LEU A 373 5.06 -18.32 -7.67
C LEU A 373 5.46 -19.62 -8.39
N VAL A 374 6.43 -20.38 -7.87
CA VAL A 374 6.77 -21.70 -8.43
C VAL A 374 5.55 -22.62 -8.40
N SER A 375 4.87 -22.72 -7.25
CA SER A 375 3.64 -23.51 -7.12
C SER A 375 2.55 -23.04 -8.07
N GLU A 376 2.40 -21.74 -8.28
CA GLU A 376 1.45 -21.15 -9.23
C GLU A 376 1.77 -21.54 -10.67
N ILE A 377 3.04 -21.43 -11.08
CA ILE A 377 3.48 -21.78 -12.44
C ILE A 377 3.32 -23.27 -12.70
N GLU A 378 3.63 -24.12 -11.72
CA GLU A 378 3.54 -25.59 -11.81
C GLU A 378 2.12 -26.13 -11.62
N ALA A 379 1.19 -25.31 -11.10
CA ALA A 379 -0.19 -25.72 -10.91
C ALA A 379 -0.80 -26.16 -12.25
N LYS A 380 -1.50 -27.31 -12.20
CA LYS A 380 -2.31 -27.79 -13.31
C LYS A 380 -3.49 -26.85 -13.49
N ALA A 381 -3.73 -26.42 -14.72
CA ALA A 381 -4.88 -25.58 -15.04
C ALA A 381 -5.52 -26.07 -16.33
N VAL A 382 -6.85 -26.03 -16.37
CA VAL A 382 -7.65 -26.19 -17.57
C VAL A 382 -8.78 -25.17 -17.52
N ALA A 383 -8.96 -24.43 -18.61
CA ALA A 383 -10.07 -23.52 -18.82
C ALA A 383 -10.70 -23.86 -20.17
N ILE A 384 -12.02 -24.02 -20.17
CA ILE A 384 -12.81 -24.24 -21.38
C ILE A 384 -13.72 -23.04 -21.53
N THR A 385 -13.62 -22.36 -22.66
CA THR A 385 -14.49 -21.25 -23.02
C THR A 385 -15.25 -21.61 -24.28
N THR A 386 -16.55 -21.33 -24.26
CA THR A 386 -17.45 -21.54 -25.39
C THR A 386 -18.60 -20.57 -25.32
N GLU A 387 -19.24 -20.32 -26.46
CA GLU A 387 -20.49 -19.57 -26.48
C GLU A 387 -21.58 -20.32 -25.70
N ARG A 388 -22.45 -19.54 -25.06
CA ARG A 388 -23.57 -20.06 -24.26
C ARG A 388 -24.67 -20.70 -25.12
N VAL A 389 -24.81 -20.28 -26.38
CA VAL A 389 -25.91 -20.68 -27.27
C VAL A 389 -25.33 -21.22 -28.58
N TRP A 390 -25.72 -22.43 -28.97
CA TRP A 390 -25.16 -23.15 -30.13
C TRP A 390 -26.26 -23.35 -31.18
N ASN A 391 -26.51 -22.34 -32.02
CA ASN A 391 -27.60 -22.35 -33.01
C ASN A 391 -27.19 -22.94 -34.38
N CYS A 392 -26.31 -23.93 -34.38
CA CYS A 392 -25.71 -24.51 -35.59
C CYS A 392 -26.31 -25.88 -35.99
N GLN A 393 -27.32 -26.39 -35.26
CA GLN A 393 -27.93 -27.70 -35.55
C GLN A 393 -29.17 -27.58 -36.46
N PRO A 394 -29.36 -28.50 -37.43
CA PRO A 394 -30.58 -28.57 -38.23
C PRO A 394 -31.81 -28.80 -37.32
N GLY A 395 -32.79 -27.89 -37.37
CA GLY A 395 -34.01 -27.98 -36.56
C GLY A 395 -34.09 -27.04 -35.34
N ALA A 396 -33.07 -26.21 -35.10
CA ALA A 396 -33.05 -25.26 -33.97
C ALA A 396 -34.07 -24.09 -34.08
N GLY A 397 -34.89 -24.02 -35.13
CA GLY A 397 -36.01 -23.06 -35.27
C GLY A 397 -35.62 -21.59 -35.45
N VAL A 398 -34.32 -21.28 -35.46
CA VAL A 398 -33.77 -19.93 -35.71
C VAL A 398 -33.04 -19.97 -37.06
N PRO A 399 -33.27 -19.02 -37.98
CA PRO A 399 -32.46 -18.92 -39.19
C PRO A 399 -30.98 -18.81 -38.78
N PRO A 400 -30.03 -19.50 -39.44
CA PRO A 400 -28.62 -19.36 -39.11
C PRO A 400 -28.28 -17.87 -39.12
N ALA A 401 -27.86 -17.34 -37.96
CA ALA A 401 -27.40 -15.96 -37.86
C ALA A 401 -26.40 -15.74 -38.99
N GLN A 402 -26.55 -14.63 -39.72
CA GLN A 402 -25.73 -14.27 -40.89
C GLN A 402 -24.32 -14.85 -40.75
N THR A 403 -24.10 -15.89 -41.56
CA THR A 403 -22.98 -16.82 -41.58
C THR A 403 -21.69 -16.22 -40.99
N GLN A 404 -21.34 -16.61 -39.75
CA GLN A 404 -19.94 -16.58 -39.36
C GLN A 404 -19.21 -17.56 -40.26
N VAL A 405 -18.40 -17.01 -41.15
CA VAL A 405 -17.46 -17.74 -41.99
C VAL A 405 -16.23 -17.95 -41.12
N ASP A 406 -15.88 -19.18 -40.80
CA ASP A 406 -14.64 -19.43 -40.07
C ASP A 406 -13.43 -18.95 -40.89
N SER A 407 -12.25 -18.89 -40.27
CA SER A 407 -11.00 -18.47 -40.94
C SER A 407 -10.60 -19.34 -42.14
N LYS A 408 -11.38 -20.39 -42.45
CA LYS A 408 -11.23 -21.31 -43.58
C LYS A 408 -12.41 -21.29 -44.56
N GLY A 409 -13.34 -20.33 -44.46
CA GLY A 409 -14.41 -20.17 -45.45
C GLY A 409 -15.68 -20.99 -45.20
N ARG A 410 -15.83 -21.67 -44.07
CA ARG A 410 -16.98 -22.56 -43.82
C ARG A 410 -18.18 -21.78 -43.27
N ARG A 411 -19.33 -21.92 -43.93
CA ARG A 411 -20.65 -21.45 -43.46
C ARG A 411 -21.26 -22.54 -42.55
N ASP A 412 -21.97 -22.13 -41.49
CA ASP A 412 -22.62 -23.00 -40.49
C ASP A 412 -21.69 -23.66 -39.44
N ALA A 413 -20.59 -23.00 -39.07
CA ALA A 413 -19.71 -23.49 -38.02
C ALA A 413 -20.38 -23.36 -36.63
N CYS A 414 -20.49 -24.47 -35.89
CA CYS A 414 -20.81 -24.43 -34.47
C CYS A 414 -19.78 -23.61 -33.69
N PRO A 415 -20.17 -23.01 -32.54
CA PRO A 415 -19.22 -22.34 -31.66
C PRO A 415 -18.03 -23.24 -31.33
N ALA A 416 -16.83 -22.66 -31.35
CA ALA A 416 -15.62 -23.38 -31.01
C ALA A 416 -15.52 -23.55 -29.49
N LEU A 417 -15.07 -24.74 -29.06
CA LEU A 417 -14.57 -24.96 -27.70
C LEU A 417 -13.11 -24.51 -27.66
N GLU A 418 -12.84 -23.38 -27.03
CA GLU A 418 -11.47 -22.95 -26.76
C GLU A 418 -11.01 -23.60 -25.45
N VAL A 419 -9.97 -24.42 -25.53
CA VAL A 419 -9.36 -25.09 -24.37
C VAL A 419 -7.99 -24.48 -24.14
N ARG A 420 -7.83 -23.80 -22.99
CA ARG A 420 -6.53 -23.35 -22.48
C ARG A 420 -6.11 -24.28 -21.36
N TYR A 421 -4.86 -24.74 -21.38
CA TYR A 421 -4.38 -25.68 -20.39
C TYR A 421 -2.91 -25.45 -20.06
N ARG A 422 -2.51 -25.89 -18.86
CA ARG A 422 -1.15 -25.81 -18.36
C ARG A 422 -0.81 -27.01 -17.49
N ASN A 423 0.38 -27.57 -17.67
CA ASN A 423 0.93 -28.70 -16.90
C ASN A 423 0.05 -29.96 -16.86
N VAL A 424 -0.69 -30.23 -17.94
CA VAL A 424 -1.48 -31.45 -18.11
C VAL A 424 -1.02 -32.20 -19.35
N THR A 425 -0.94 -33.53 -19.25
CA THR A 425 -0.51 -34.40 -20.37
C THR A 425 -1.68 -34.90 -21.19
N ASN A 426 -2.85 -35.07 -20.56
CA ASN A 426 -4.08 -35.52 -21.20
C ASN A 426 -5.25 -34.69 -20.65
N ILE A 427 -6.18 -34.34 -21.54
CA ILE A 427 -7.46 -33.75 -21.16
C ILE A 427 -8.56 -34.56 -21.82
N TYR A 428 -9.49 -35.06 -21.03
CA TYR A 428 -10.63 -35.85 -21.49
C TYR A 428 -11.90 -35.04 -21.28
N PHE A 429 -12.70 -34.90 -22.34
CA PHE A 429 -13.97 -34.20 -22.30
C PHE A 429 -15.12 -35.17 -22.55
N ARG A 430 -16.24 -34.92 -21.87
CA ARG A 430 -17.50 -35.61 -22.12
C ARG A 430 -18.61 -34.58 -22.21
N ALA A 431 -19.29 -34.52 -23.34
CA ALA A 431 -20.56 -33.80 -23.44
C ALA A 431 -21.67 -34.69 -22.86
N VAL A 432 -22.44 -34.15 -21.92
CA VAL A 432 -23.59 -34.85 -21.32
C VAL A 432 -24.84 -34.05 -21.64
N PRO A 433 -25.85 -34.64 -22.31
CA PRO A 433 -27.12 -33.96 -22.52
C PRO A 433 -27.78 -33.71 -21.16
N TYR A 434 -28.29 -32.50 -20.96
CA TYR A 434 -28.91 -32.09 -19.71
C TYR A 434 -30.27 -31.44 -20.00
N ASP A 435 -31.34 -31.95 -19.39
CA ASP A 435 -32.69 -31.42 -19.59
C ASP A 435 -32.89 -30.18 -18.71
N TRP A 436 -32.96 -29.02 -19.36
CA TRP A 436 -33.11 -27.73 -18.70
C TRP A 436 -34.43 -27.61 -17.93
N ASN A 437 -35.49 -28.30 -18.37
CA ASN A 437 -36.80 -28.26 -17.70
C ASN A 437 -36.75 -28.94 -16.33
N ILE A 438 -35.92 -29.97 -16.16
CA ILE A 438 -35.72 -30.67 -14.89
C ILE A 438 -34.96 -29.79 -13.89
N PHE A 439 -33.99 -28.99 -14.36
CA PHE A 439 -33.27 -28.03 -13.50
C PHE A 439 -34.14 -26.89 -13.00
N LEU A 440 -34.99 -26.34 -13.87
CA LEU A 440 -35.93 -25.27 -13.48
C LEU A 440 -36.99 -25.73 -12.46
N GLN A 441 -37.25 -27.03 -12.37
CA GLN A 441 -38.19 -27.61 -11.40
C GLN A 441 -37.56 -27.82 -10.01
N LYS A 442 -36.23 -27.80 -9.88
CA LYS A 442 -35.55 -27.88 -8.58
C LYS A 442 -35.48 -26.49 -7.95
N ASN A 443 -35.92 -26.37 -6.70
CA ASN A 443 -35.81 -25.12 -5.93
C ASN A 443 -34.34 -24.83 -5.61
N HIS A 444 -33.69 -24.03 -6.45
CA HIS A 444 -32.36 -23.50 -6.21
C HIS A 444 -32.42 -22.01 -5.88
N SER A 445 -31.56 -21.58 -4.95
CA SER A 445 -31.48 -20.17 -4.55
C SER A 445 -30.85 -19.27 -5.62
N ARG A 446 -30.18 -19.84 -6.65
CA ARG A 446 -29.61 -19.12 -7.81
C ARG A 446 -29.58 -19.97 -9.09
N PRO A 447 -29.96 -19.44 -10.27
CA PRO A 447 -29.99 -20.17 -11.56
C PRO A 447 -28.63 -20.63 -12.12
N GLU A 448 -27.52 -20.09 -11.64
CA GLU A 448 -26.17 -20.37 -12.15
C GLU A 448 -25.42 -21.50 -11.42
N SER A 449 -26.02 -22.12 -10.40
CA SER A 449 -25.38 -23.19 -9.64
C SER A 449 -25.54 -24.55 -10.33
N LEU A 450 -24.62 -24.89 -11.24
CA LEU A 450 -24.66 -26.11 -12.05
C LEU A 450 -24.03 -27.36 -11.40
N SER A 451 -23.74 -27.37 -10.09
CA SER A 451 -23.17 -28.56 -9.42
C SER A 451 -24.10 -29.16 -8.36
N GLU A 452 -24.52 -30.40 -8.58
CA GLU A 452 -24.70 -31.41 -7.52
C GLU A 452 -23.75 -32.56 -7.88
N ALA A 453 -22.71 -32.77 -7.07
CA ALA A 453 -21.77 -33.90 -7.00
C ALA A 453 -21.41 -34.67 -8.29
#